data_AF-A0A3D0XZY0-F1
#
_entry.id   AF-A0A3D0XZY0-F1
#
_cell.length_a   1.000
_cell.length_b   1.000
_cell.length_c   1.000
_cell.angle_alpha   90.00
_cell.angle_beta   90.00
_cell.angle_gamma   90.00
#
_symmetry.space_group_name_H-M   'P 1'
#
loop_
_entity.id
_entity.type
_entity.pdbx_description
1 polymer ?
#
loop_
_entity_poly.entity_id
_entity_poly.type
_entity_poly.pdbx_seq_one_letter_code
_entity_poly.pdbx_strand_id
1 'polypeptide(L)'
;EFDGNYYYNFKADYRFFKFIEYYVRTRIFDMKIFKANMEEINTSPNDKKVPSYKKILVEEYWKLPDDKFTQTVNETIEEVKQGELELIDVVKLYEYFVYFSKSNLISNDITTLKTIFLNGMNLASLHSSYCANVDEELGKVVIREENQNIDEEMEDVLQRFEELNEQLLEKEYREKADSIFKCIPIQMEQFYARFDKECDNIPILKYYDAFQIFQRISCASNEDIVLIKEKLIKRIKENKEVATEELENLTRLKRIIDEYNEGKATTIKVVLLKEFSKELGEVL
;
A
#
# COMPACT_ATOMS: atom_id res chain seq x y z
N GLU A 1 1.68 23.51 14.40
CA GLU A 1 1.22 22.46 13.45
C GLU A 1 1.70 22.83 12.06
N PHE A 2 2.77 22.19 11.60
CA PHE A 2 3.26 22.33 10.22
C PHE A 2 3.82 20.98 9.73
N ASP A 3 3.13 19.89 10.10
CA ASP A 3 3.32 18.54 9.54
C ASP A 3 2.38 18.27 8.36
N GLY A 4 1.86 19.32 7.71
CA GLY A 4 0.93 19.22 6.60
C GLY A 4 1.57 19.62 5.28
N ASN A 5 1.69 18.67 4.35
CA ASN A 5 2.14 18.91 2.98
C ASN A 5 1.22 19.92 2.25
N TYR A 6 1.83 20.88 1.54
CA TYR A 6 1.10 21.81 0.65
C TYR A 6 0.67 21.17 -0.70
N TYR A 7 1.08 19.93 -0.97
CA TYR A 7 0.75 19.20 -2.19
C TYR A 7 -0.31 18.13 -1.89
N TYR A 8 -1.49 18.29 -2.50
CA TYR A 8 -2.69 17.48 -2.26
C TYR A 8 -2.54 15.99 -2.63
N ASN A 9 -1.48 15.59 -3.34
CA ASN A 9 -1.33 14.25 -3.93
C ASN A 9 -0.03 13.50 -3.55
N PHE A 10 0.86 14.07 -2.73
CA PHE A 10 2.09 13.38 -2.31
C PHE A 10 2.21 13.39 -0.79
N LYS A 11 1.92 12.25 -0.16
CA LYS A 11 2.38 11.96 1.20
C LYS A 11 3.79 11.37 1.09
N ALA A 12 4.78 12.24 1.11
CA ALA A 12 6.14 11.80 1.36
C ALA A 12 6.54 12.27 2.76
N ASP A 13 7.14 11.37 3.54
CA ASP A 13 7.65 11.61 4.91
C ASP A 13 8.94 12.45 4.91
N TYR A 14 9.03 13.47 4.05
CA TYR A 14 10.16 14.37 4.04
C TYR A 14 9.96 15.46 5.11
N ARG A 15 10.92 15.54 6.04
CA ARG A 15 10.97 16.65 7.00
C ARG A 15 11.24 17.94 6.22
N PHE A 16 10.28 18.84 6.21
CA PHE A 16 10.40 20.10 5.47
C PHE A 16 11.32 21.08 6.22
N PHE A 17 12.39 21.50 5.57
CA PHE A 17 13.32 22.48 6.14
C PHE A 17 12.97 23.90 5.69
N LYS A 18 12.66 24.77 6.67
CA LYS A 18 12.28 26.16 6.42
C LYS A 18 13.39 26.96 5.72
N PHE A 19 14.66 26.63 5.96
CA PHE A 19 15.77 27.28 5.25
C PHE A 19 15.75 27.00 3.73
N ILE A 20 15.31 25.79 3.31
CA ILE A 20 15.21 25.42 1.89
C ILE A 20 14.13 26.25 1.22
N GLU A 21 12.96 26.35 1.84
CA GLU A 21 11.86 27.19 1.35
C GLU A 21 12.28 28.66 1.19
N TYR A 22 12.90 29.20 2.24
CA TYR A 22 13.36 30.59 2.26
C TYR A 22 14.36 30.85 1.14
N TYR A 23 15.32 29.94 0.95
CA TYR A 23 16.29 30.03 -0.12
C TYR A 23 15.64 29.95 -1.52
N VAL A 24 14.68 29.04 -1.73
CA VAL A 24 13.98 28.91 -3.02
C VAL A 24 13.18 30.17 -3.36
N ARG A 25 12.49 30.76 -2.38
CA ARG A 25 11.66 31.97 -2.58
C ARG A 25 12.49 33.24 -2.75
N THR A 26 13.58 33.38 -2.01
CA THR A 26 14.32 34.66 -1.92
C THR A 26 15.66 34.65 -2.63
N ARG A 27 16.18 33.47 -3.00
CA ARG A 27 17.55 33.23 -3.49
C ARG A 27 18.65 33.64 -2.50
N ILE A 28 18.30 33.90 -1.24
CA ILE A 28 19.24 34.30 -0.18
C ILE A 28 19.39 33.14 0.80
N PHE A 29 20.63 32.72 1.02
CA PHE A 29 20.92 31.68 2.01
C PHE A 29 21.05 32.30 3.40
N ASP A 30 19.97 32.22 4.20
CA ASP A 30 19.95 32.74 5.56
C ASP A 30 20.58 31.75 6.54
N MET A 31 21.81 32.07 6.96
CA MET A 31 22.59 31.23 7.87
C MET A 31 22.01 31.17 9.29
N LYS A 32 21.17 32.13 9.70
CA LYS A 32 20.47 32.07 10.99
C LYS A 32 19.31 31.07 10.94
N ILE A 33 18.52 31.09 9.87
CA ILE A 33 17.42 30.12 9.69
C ILE A 33 17.98 28.70 9.56
N PHE A 34 19.07 28.54 8.81
CA PHE A 34 19.77 27.26 8.70
C PHE A 34 20.24 26.76 10.07
N LYS A 35 20.97 27.59 10.83
CA LYS A 35 21.48 27.19 12.15
C LYS A 35 20.35 26.90 13.14
N ALA A 36 19.29 27.71 13.15
CA ALA A 36 18.13 27.46 14.01
C ALA A 36 17.43 26.14 13.67
N ASN A 37 17.26 25.81 12.37
CA ASN A 37 16.72 24.51 11.97
C ASN A 37 17.66 23.35 12.33
N MET A 38 18.98 23.51 12.20
CA MET A 38 19.94 22.49 12.60
C MET A 38 20.00 22.30 14.12
N GLU A 39 19.92 23.39 14.88
CA GLU A 39 19.81 23.33 16.34
C GLU A 39 18.49 22.69 16.78
N GLU A 40 17.38 22.98 16.11
CA GLU A 40 16.08 22.32 16.37
C GLU A 40 16.12 20.80 16.09
N ILE A 41 16.90 20.36 15.08
CA ILE A 41 17.16 18.92 14.86
C ILE A 41 17.97 18.34 16.03
N ASN A 42 19.04 19.03 16.45
CA ASN A 42 19.94 18.56 17.50
C ASN A 42 19.35 18.66 18.92
N THR A 43 18.39 19.56 19.14
CA THR A 43 17.76 19.82 20.46
C THR A 43 16.38 19.19 20.62
N SER A 44 15.78 18.67 19.55
CA SER A 44 14.57 17.86 19.66
C SER A 44 14.88 16.64 20.56
N PRO A 45 14.11 16.37 21.63
CA PRO A 45 14.42 15.31 22.61
C PRO A 45 14.42 13.88 22.03
N ASN A 46 14.08 13.73 20.76
CA ASN A 46 14.31 12.52 20.01
C ASN A 46 15.72 12.54 19.43
N ASP A 47 16.68 12.25 20.30
CA ASP A 47 17.80 11.38 19.95
C ASP A 47 17.24 9.99 19.61
N LYS A 48 16.30 9.93 18.65
CA LYS A 48 15.89 8.69 18.02
C LYS A 48 17.12 8.32 17.22
N LYS A 49 18.03 7.58 17.86
CA LYS A 49 19.09 6.84 17.18
C LYS A 49 18.52 6.39 15.86
N VAL A 50 19.10 6.88 14.75
CA VAL A 50 18.69 6.42 13.42
C VAL A 50 18.64 4.90 13.49
N PRO A 51 17.48 4.27 13.23
CA PRO A 51 17.33 2.82 13.31
C PRO A 51 18.47 2.15 12.55
N SER A 52 18.97 1.04 13.08
CA SER A 52 20.24 0.49 12.60
C SER A 52 20.15 0.03 11.14
N TYR A 53 18.99 -0.50 10.74
CA TYR A 53 18.72 -0.80 9.34
C TYR A 53 18.77 0.41 8.40
N LYS A 54 18.33 1.61 8.85
CA LYS A 54 18.35 2.84 8.02
C LYS A 54 19.77 3.33 7.78
N LYS A 55 20.70 3.08 8.70
CA LYS A 55 22.12 3.44 8.46
C LYS A 55 22.71 2.62 7.33
N ILE A 56 22.35 1.34 7.23
CA ILE A 56 22.78 0.46 6.14
C ILE A 56 22.15 0.90 4.81
N LEU A 57 20.85 1.18 4.80
CA LEU A 57 20.11 1.53 3.58
C LEU A 57 20.36 2.97 3.07
N VAL A 58 20.50 3.95 3.96
CA VAL A 58 20.49 5.39 3.61
C VAL A 58 21.86 6.04 3.75
N GLU A 59 22.65 5.70 4.77
CA GLU A 59 23.96 6.35 4.99
C GLU A 59 25.07 5.73 4.13
N GLU A 60 24.75 4.66 3.40
CA GLU A 60 25.66 3.76 2.67
C GLU A 60 26.60 3.05 3.65
N TYR A 61 26.57 1.71 3.63
CA TYR A 61 27.29 0.89 4.63
C TYR A 61 28.79 1.20 4.72
N TRP A 62 29.45 1.63 3.64
CA TRP A 62 30.88 1.96 3.62
C TRP A 62 31.23 3.22 4.41
N LYS A 63 30.25 4.05 4.79
CA LYS A 63 30.48 5.20 5.68
C LYS A 63 30.46 4.82 7.15
N LEU A 64 30.04 3.59 7.50
CA LEU A 64 30.02 3.13 8.88
C LEU A 64 31.45 2.82 9.35
N PRO A 65 31.85 3.31 10.54
CA PRO A 65 33.14 2.96 11.10
C PRO A 65 33.13 1.50 11.61
N ASP A 66 34.27 0.81 11.46
CA ASP A 66 34.41 -0.62 11.76
C ASP A 66 33.97 -1.00 13.18
N ASP A 67 34.21 -0.12 14.17
CA ASP A 67 33.83 -0.33 15.57
C ASP A 67 32.32 -0.36 15.79
N LYS A 68 31.53 0.27 14.91
CA LYS A 68 30.06 0.31 14.96
C LYS A 68 29.40 -0.62 13.98
N PHE A 69 30.12 -1.11 12.97
CA PHE A 69 29.57 -1.96 11.92
C PHE A 69 28.93 -3.23 12.49
N THR A 70 29.70 -4.00 13.28
CA THR A 70 29.25 -5.26 13.88
C THR A 70 28.00 -5.08 14.75
N GLN A 71 27.95 -4.00 15.54
CA GLN A 71 26.78 -3.68 16.35
C GLN A 71 25.55 -3.40 15.47
N THR A 72 25.72 -2.55 14.44
CA THR A 72 24.64 -2.14 13.53
C THR A 72 24.06 -3.34 12.77
N VAL A 73 24.92 -4.25 12.30
CA VAL A 73 24.53 -5.49 11.63
C VAL A 73 23.69 -6.38 12.56
N ASN A 74 24.16 -6.62 13.79
CA ASN A 74 23.46 -7.48 14.73
C ASN A 74 22.10 -6.90 15.14
N GLU A 75 22.03 -5.60 15.40
CA GLU A 75 20.77 -4.90 15.69
C GLU A 75 19.79 -5.04 14.50
N THR A 76 20.27 -4.86 13.27
CA THR A 76 19.43 -5.01 12.06
C THR A 76 18.91 -6.44 11.89
N ILE A 77 19.73 -7.46 12.17
CA ILE A 77 19.27 -8.86 12.13
C ILE A 77 18.14 -9.09 13.15
N GLU A 78 18.26 -8.54 14.36
CA GLU A 78 17.24 -8.68 15.38
C GLU A 78 15.94 -7.93 15.01
N GLU A 79 16.03 -6.73 14.46
CA GLU A 79 14.88 -5.99 13.93
C GLU A 79 14.17 -6.80 12.81
N VAL A 80 14.93 -7.43 11.91
CA VAL A 80 14.38 -8.32 10.85
C VAL A 80 13.69 -9.54 11.44
N LYS A 81 14.29 -10.20 12.45
CA LYS A 81 13.67 -11.36 13.13
C LYS A 81 12.37 -11.00 13.85
N GLN A 82 12.30 -9.79 14.40
CA GLN A 82 11.10 -9.29 15.08
C GLN A 82 10.03 -8.84 14.08
N GLY A 83 10.40 -8.63 12.81
CA GLY A 83 9.50 -8.20 11.76
C GLY A 83 9.00 -6.78 11.98
N GLU A 84 9.86 -5.88 12.46
CA GLU A 84 9.51 -4.47 12.71
C GLU A 84 9.70 -3.56 11.49
N LEU A 85 10.21 -4.11 10.39
CA LEU A 85 10.54 -3.37 9.18
C LEU A 85 9.45 -3.54 8.13
N GLU A 86 9.35 -2.55 7.23
CA GLU A 86 8.57 -2.68 6.00
C GLU A 86 9.12 -3.80 5.12
N LEU A 87 8.21 -4.54 4.47
CA LEU A 87 8.53 -5.71 3.66
C LEU A 87 9.59 -5.42 2.59
N ILE A 88 9.50 -4.27 1.91
CA ILE A 88 10.46 -3.87 0.88
C ILE A 88 11.87 -3.60 1.44
N ASP A 89 11.95 -3.06 2.66
CA ASP A 89 13.24 -2.78 3.31
C ASP A 89 13.92 -4.07 3.75
N VAL A 90 13.17 -5.09 4.16
CA VAL A 90 13.70 -6.43 4.45
C VAL A 90 14.37 -7.04 3.20
N VAL A 91 13.76 -6.91 2.02
CA VAL A 91 14.34 -7.40 0.76
C VAL A 91 15.61 -6.64 0.39
N LYS A 92 15.59 -5.30 0.48
CA LYS A 92 16.79 -4.48 0.22
C LYS A 92 17.93 -4.84 1.16
N LEU A 93 17.63 -5.02 2.44
CA LEU A 93 18.61 -5.42 3.44
C LEU A 93 19.18 -6.81 3.14
N TYR A 94 18.35 -7.76 2.72
CA TYR A 94 18.85 -9.08 2.35
C TYR A 94 19.96 -8.99 1.29
N GLU A 95 19.82 -8.11 0.30
CA GLU A 95 20.85 -7.86 -0.71
C GLU A 95 22.18 -7.38 -0.12
N TYR A 96 22.13 -6.41 0.81
CA TYR A 96 23.31 -5.96 1.56
C TYR A 96 23.93 -7.10 2.38
N PHE A 97 23.11 -7.92 3.04
CA PHE A 97 23.58 -9.00 3.91
C PHE A 97 24.20 -10.17 3.13
N VAL A 98 23.69 -10.48 1.93
CA VAL A 98 24.34 -11.42 1.01
C VAL A 98 25.73 -10.91 0.63
N TYR A 99 25.86 -9.63 0.30
CA TYR A 99 27.15 -9.01 0.01
C TYR A 99 28.10 -9.05 1.21
N PHE A 100 27.62 -8.74 2.42
CA PHE A 100 28.42 -8.82 3.64
C PHE A 100 28.93 -10.24 3.91
N SER A 101 28.08 -11.25 3.69
CA SER A 101 28.46 -12.66 3.85
C SER A 101 29.52 -13.06 2.83
N LYS A 102 29.32 -12.77 1.54
CA LYS A 102 30.29 -13.06 0.47
C LYS A 102 31.63 -12.36 0.65
N SER A 103 31.60 -11.15 1.21
CA SER A 103 32.81 -10.35 1.51
C SER A 103 33.50 -10.76 2.83
N ASN A 104 32.97 -11.76 3.54
CA ASN A 104 33.44 -12.18 4.88
C ASN A 104 33.41 -11.04 5.93
N LEU A 105 32.51 -10.07 5.77
CA LEU A 105 32.29 -8.99 6.73
C LEU A 105 31.45 -9.46 7.94
N ILE A 106 30.70 -10.55 7.76
CA ILE A 106 29.87 -11.18 8.80
C ILE A 106 30.11 -12.69 8.81
N SER A 107 29.87 -13.33 9.96
CA SER A 107 30.05 -14.77 10.14
C SER A 107 28.88 -15.62 9.67
N ASN A 108 27.71 -15.00 9.44
CA ASN A 108 26.51 -15.71 9.01
C ASN A 108 26.62 -16.13 7.54
N ASP A 109 26.39 -17.40 7.26
CA ASP A 109 26.32 -17.92 5.90
C ASP A 109 24.99 -17.54 5.24
N ILE A 110 24.99 -17.54 3.91
CA ILE A 110 23.85 -17.12 3.08
C ILE A 110 22.61 -17.96 3.37
N THR A 111 22.75 -19.28 3.62
CA THR A 111 21.61 -20.17 3.94
C THR A 111 20.91 -19.76 5.23
N THR A 112 21.69 -19.45 6.26
CA THR A 112 21.16 -18.95 7.55
C THR A 112 20.48 -17.60 7.37
N LEU A 113 21.09 -16.67 6.62
CA LEU A 113 20.52 -15.36 6.34
C LEU A 113 19.20 -15.49 5.59
N LYS A 114 19.16 -16.29 4.53
CA LYS A 114 17.95 -16.54 3.74
C LYS A 114 16.78 -17.00 4.62
N THR A 115 17.03 -17.93 5.53
CA THR A 115 16.01 -18.41 6.47
C THR A 115 15.52 -17.32 7.42
N ILE A 116 16.44 -16.51 7.96
CA ILE A 116 16.10 -15.39 8.85
C ILE A 116 15.24 -14.35 8.13
N PHE A 117 15.65 -13.96 6.92
CA PHE A 117 14.98 -12.93 6.15
C PHE A 117 13.62 -13.39 5.63
N LEU A 118 13.47 -14.63 5.14
CA LEU A 118 12.16 -15.17 4.74
C LEU A 118 11.18 -15.21 5.92
N ASN A 119 11.63 -15.60 7.12
CA ASN A 119 10.80 -15.56 8.31
C ASN A 119 10.46 -14.11 8.71
N GLY A 120 11.43 -13.21 8.66
CA GLY A 120 11.22 -11.78 8.90
C GLY A 120 10.21 -11.15 7.95
N MET A 121 10.26 -11.50 6.65
CA MET A 121 9.30 -11.04 5.65
C MET A 121 7.86 -11.47 5.95
N ASN A 122 7.67 -12.70 6.42
CA ASN A 122 6.35 -13.20 6.79
C ASN A 122 5.75 -12.45 7.99
N LEU A 123 6.60 -11.93 8.89
CA LEU A 123 6.16 -11.09 10.00
C LEU A 123 5.94 -9.63 9.54
N ALA A 124 6.83 -9.13 8.69
CA ALA A 124 6.76 -7.80 8.12
C ALA A 124 5.47 -7.57 7.34
N SER A 125 5.04 -8.56 6.54
CA SER A 125 3.82 -8.47 5.73
C SER A 125 2.53 -8.28 6.54
N LEU A 126 2.53 -8.54 7.85
CA LEU A 126 1.35 -8.32 8.70
C LEU A 126 1.00 -6.84 8.85
N HIS A 127 2.01 -5.96 8.82
CA HIS A 127 1.86 -4.53 9.08
C HIS A 127 2.35 -3.64 7.93
N SER A 128 3.10 -4.20 6.97
CA SER A 128 3.61 -3.46 5.81
C SER A 128 2.50 -3.00 4.87
N SER A 129 2.84 -2.00 4.05
CA SER A 129 1.99 -1.49 2.96
C SER A 129 2.37 -2.10 1.60
N TYR A 130 1.42 -2.12 0.66
CA TYR A 130 1.68 -2.56 -0.70
C TYR A 130 2.69 -1.63 -1.40
N CYS A 131 3.62 -2.23 -2.14
CA CYS A 131 4.63 -1.53 -2.91
C CYS A 131 4.40 -1.71 -4.41
N ALA A 132 3.97 -0.65 -5.11
CA ALA A 132 3.76 -0.66 -6.56
C ALA A 132 5.08 -0.58 -7.36
N ASN A 133 6.04 0.22 -6.87
CA ASN A 133 7.28 0.53 -7.59
C ASN A 133 8.45 -0.33 -7.13
N VAL A 134 8.27 -1.65 -7.17
CA VAL A 134 9.26 -2.62 -6.67
C VAL A 134 10.63 -2.42 -7.34
N ASP A 135 10.66 -2.31 -8.67
CA ASP A 135 11.89 -2.14 -9.44
C ASP A 135 12.64 -0.85 -9.10
N GLU A 136 11.91 0.26 -8.94
CA GLU A 136 12.53 1.54 -8.55
C GLU A 136 13.07 1.51 -7.12
N GLU A 137 12.36 0.86 -6.19
CA GLU A 137 12.80 0.73 -4.81
C GLU A 137 14.03 -0.17 -4.71
N LEU A 138 14.03 -1.30 -5.41
CA LEU A 138 15.17 -2.21 -5.44
C LEU A 138 16.37 -1.60 -6.18
N GLY A 139 16.13 -0.80 -7.23
CA GLY A 139 17.19 -0.08 -7.96
C GLY A 139 17.94 0.96 -7.13
N LYS A 140 17.44 1.35 -5.95
CA LYS A 140 18.17 2.22 -5.01
C LYS A 140 19.29 1.48 -4.27
N VAL A 141 19.33 0.15 -4.32
CA VAL A 141 20.39 -0.63 -3.68
C VAL A 141 21.66 -0.54 -4.54
N VAL A 142 22.65 0.22 -4.04
CA VAL A 142 23.85 0.56 -4.82
C VAL A 142 24.75 -0.66 -5.12
N ILE A 143 24.66 -1.72 -4.32
CA ILE A 143 25.51 -2.92 -4.45
C ILE A 143 25.17 -3.76 -5.70
N ARG A 144 23.96 -3.56 -6.25
CA ARG A 144 23.42 -4.33 -7.37
C ARG A 144 24.23 -4.18 -8.67
N GLU A 145 24.94 -3.06 -8.83
CA GLU A 145 25.73 -2.78 -10.05
C GLU A 145 27.12 -3.46 -10.06
N GLU A 146 27.65 -3.87 -8.90
CA GLU A 146 29.05 -4.33 -8.78
C GLU A 146 29.21 -5.86 -8.72
N ASN A 147 28.13 -6.63 -8.48
CA ASN A 147 28.21 -8.06 -8.21
C ASN A 147 27.25 -8.90 -9.07
N GLN A 148 27.76 -9.45 -10.17
CA GLN A 148 27.01 -10.28 -11.14
C GLN A 148 26.43 -11.60 -10.60
N ASN A 149 26.65 -11.95 -9.33
CA ASN A 149 26.24 -13.22 -8.73
C ASN A 149 25.29 -13.06 -7.52
N ILE A 150 24.69 -11.88 -7.30
CA ILE A 150 23.69 -11.69 -6.23
C ILE A 150 22.32 -12.23 -6.66
N ASP A 151 22.02 -12.17 -7.96
CA ASP A 151 20.71 -12.52 -8.52
C ASP A 151 20.24 -13.94 -8.17
N GLU A 152 21.14 -14.94 -8.20
CA GLU A 152 20.82 -16.33 -7.85
C GLU A 152 20.37 -16.49 -6.38
N GLU A 153 20.91 -15.68 -5.47
CA GLU A 153 20.57 -15.75 -4.04
C GLU A 153 19.27 -15.01 -3.72
N MET A 154 18.85 -14.10 -4.62
CA MET A 154 17.66 -13.26 -4.49
C MET A 154 16.40 -13.92 -5.02
N GLU A 155 16.49 -14.89 -5.93
CA GLU A 155 15.34 -15.48 -6.63
C GLU A 155 14.20 -15.90 -5.69
N ASP A 156 14.49 -16.76 -4.70
CA ASP A 156 13.48 -17.22 -3.74
C ASP A 156 12.92 -16.09 -2.85
N VAL A 157 13.75 -15.10 -2.52
CA VAL A 157 13.35 -13.95 -1.68
C VAL A 157 12.45 -13.01 -2.48
N LEU A 158 12.76 -12.77 -3.75
CA LEU A 158 11.94 -11.97 -4.65
C LEU A 158 10.61 -12.65 -4.95
N GLN A 159 10.62 -13.96 -5.25
CA GLN A 159 9.40 -14.73 -5.44
C GLN A 159 8.51 -14.64 -4.19
N ARG A 160 9.08 -14.84 -3.00
CA ARG A 160 8.31 -14.73 -1.75
C ARG A 160 7.81 -13.31 -1.50
N PHE A 161 8.59 -12.30 -1.86
CA PHE A 161 8.18 -10.90 -1.78
C PHE A 161 6.99 -10.63 -2.69
N GLU A 162 7.01 -11.09 -3.94
CA GLU A 162 5.92 -10.91 -4.89
C GLU A 162 4.61 -11.51 -4.36
N GLU A 163 4.66 -12.75 -3.83
CA GLU A 163 3.50 -13.41 -3.21
C GLU A 163 2.93 -12.60 -2.04
N LEU A 164 3.79 -12.07 -1.17
CA LEU A 164 3.37 -11.28 -0.01
C LEU A 164 2.86 -9.89 -0.43
N ASN A 165 3.48 -9.27 -1.44
CA ASN A 165 3.08 -7.98 -1.95
C ASN A 165 1.73 -8.05 -2.67
N GLU A 166 1.43 -9.14 -3.39
CA GLU A 166 0.11 -9.39 -3.96
C GLU A 166 -0.97 -9.54 -2.87
N GLN A 167 -0.66 -10.24 -1.76
CA GLN A 167 -1.57 -10.33 -0.62
C GLN A 167 -1.84 -8.95 0.03
N LEU A 168 -0.82 -8.10 0.12
CA LEU A 168 -0.96 -6.73 0.59
C LEU A 168 -1.83 -5.89 -0.35
N LEU A 169 -1.68 -6.07 -1.66
CA LEU A 169 -2.53 -5.43 -2.67
C LEU A 169 -3.99 -5.83 -2.50
N GLU A 170 -4.28 -7.12 -2.34
CA GLU A 170 -5.65 -7.58 -2.06
C GLU A 170 -6.22 -6.97 -0.79
N LYS A 171 -5.41 -6.89 0.28
CA LYS A 171 -5.83 -6.29 1.55
C LYS A 171 -6.17 -4.81 1.38
N GLU A 172 -5.32 -4.05 0.69
CA GLU A 172 -5.56 -2.64 0.41
C GLU A 172 -6.85 -2.44 -0.41
N TYR A 173 -7.07 -3.26 -1.44
CA TYR A 173 -8.32 -3.19 -2.22
C TYR A 173 -9.56 -3.56 -1.40
N ARG A 174 -9.47 -4.53 -0.47
CA ARG A 174 -10.58 -4.84 0.45
C ARG A 174 -10.87 -3.68 1.39
N GLU A 175 -9.85 -3.06 1.97
CA GLU A 175 -10.00 -1.88 2.84
C GLU A 175 -10.58 -0.68 2.08
N LYS A 176 -10.11 -0.46 0.85
CA LYS A 176 -10.61 0.56 -0.05
C LYS A 176 -12.08 0.32 -0.40
N ALA A 177 -12.43 -0.91 -0.76
CA ALA A 177 -13.81 -1.28 -1.08
C ALA A 177 -14.72 -1.06 0.14
N ASP A 178 -14.30 -1.52 1.31
CA ASP A 178 -15.06 -1.33 2.55
C ASP A 178 -15.23 0.14 2.90
N SER A 179 -14.19 0.96 2.75
CA SER A 179 -14.26 2.41 2.93
C SER A 179 -15.28 3.08 2.01
N ILE A 180 -15.31 2.69 0.72
CA ILE A 180 -16.21 3.27 -0.28
C ILE A 180 -17.65 2.82 -0.07
N PHE A 181 -17.89 1.51 0.08
CA PHE A 181 -19.25 0.99 0.27
C PHE A 181 -19.81 1.36 1.65
N LYS A 182 -18.97 1.59 2.68
CA LYS A 182 -19.41 2.12 3.98
C LYS A 182 -20.13 3.46 3.90
N CYS A 183 -19.84 4.26 2.88
CA CYS A 183 -20.55 5.51 2.65
C CYS A 183 -22.04 5.30 2.33
N ILE A 184 -22.46 4.14 1.83
CA ILE A 184 -23.88 3.86 1.56
C ILE A 184 -24.56 3.35 2.84
N PRO A 185 -25.69 3.94 3.29
CA PRO A 185 -26.48 5.00 2.64
C PRO A 185 -26.26 6.43 3.19
N ILE A 186 -25.34 6.63 4.14
CA ILE A 186 -25.27 7.87 4.95
C ILE A 186 -24.50 9.00 4.24
N GLN A 187 -23.39 8.68 3.57
CA GLN A 187 -22.44 9.61 2.96
C GLN A 187 -22.42 9.48 1.43
N MET A 188 -23.61 9.56 0.80
CA MET A 188 -23.76 9.31 -0.64
C MET A 188 -22.92 10.24 -1.53
N GLU A 189 -22.74 11.51 -1.17
CA GLU A 189 -21.86 12.44 -1.91
C GLU A 189 -20.41 11.92 -1.97
N GLN A 190 -19.90 11.38 -0.86
CA GLN A 190 -18.55 10.82 -0.82
C GLN A 190 -18.46 9.54 -1.64
N PHE A 191 -19.48 8.68 -1.59
CA PHE A 191 -19.56 7.50 -2.45
C PHE A 191 -19.47 7.90 -3.93
N TYR A 192 -20.29 8.84 -4.39
CA TYR A 192 -20.29 9.24 -5.80
C TYR A 192 -18.96 9.86 -6.25
N ALA A 193 -18.34 10.69 -5.41
CA ALA A 193 -17.07 11.34 -5.74
C ALA A 193 -15.90 10.34 -5.79
N ARG A 194 -15.89 9.35 -4.89
CA ARG A 194 -14.81 8.37 -4.77
C ARG A 194 -14.97 7.21 -5.73
N PHE A 195 -16.19 6.72 -5.95
CA PHE A 195 -16.43 5.56 -6.81
C PHE A 195 -15.93 5.78 -8.24
N ASP A 196 -16.26 6.92 -8.85
CA ASP A 196 -15.79 7.23 -10.21
C ASP A 196 -14.26 7.43 -10.25
N LYS A 197 -13.69 8.17 -9.29
CA LYS A 197 -12.25 8.48 -9.31
C LYS A 197 -11.36 7.30 -8.96
N GLU A 198 -11.80 6.46 -8.03
CA GLU A 198 -10.97 5.47 -7.37
C GLU A 198 -11.25 4.03 -7.85
N CYS A 199 -12.39 3.77 -8.50
CA CYS A 199 -12.82 2.41 -8.88
C CYS A 199 -12.99 2.20 -10.39
N ASP A 200 -12.79 3.21 -11.24
CA ASP A 200 -12.96 3.07 -12.69
C ASP A 200 -12.12 1.92 -13.26
N ASN A 201 -10.82 1.88 -12.92
CA ASN A 201 -9.87 0.91 -13.48
C ASN A 201 -9.52 -0.26 -12.55
N ILE A 202 -10.18 -0.38 -11.40
CA ILE A 202 -9.88 -1.39 -10.37
C ILE A 202 -11.10 -2.27 -10.20
N PRO A 203 -11.00 -3.62 -10.20
CA PRO A 203 -12.13 -4.52 -9.99
C PRO A 203 -12.58 -4.52 -8.51
N ILE A 204 -13.02 -3.38 -7.99
CA ILE A 204 -13.35 -3.16 -6.58
C ILE A 204 -14.44 -4.10 -6.06
N LEU A 205 -15.37 -4.53 -6.93
CA LEU A 205 -16.46 -5.43 -6.55
C LEU A 205 -15.96 -6.85 -6.30
N LYS A 206 -14.82 -7.26 -6.86
CA LYS A 206 -14.16 -8.55 -6.56
C LYS A 206 -13.78 -8.65 -5.08
N TYR A 207 -13.40 -7.53 -4.48
CA TYR A 207 -12.86 -7.45 -3.12
C TYR A 207 -13.91 -7.11 -2.05
N TYR A 208 -15.20 -7.08 -2.41
CA TYR A 208 -16.26 -6.77 -1.46
C TYR A 208 -17.41 -7.79 -1.53
N ASP A 209 -17.98 -8.11 -0.37
CA ASP A 209 -19.01 -9.14 -0.27
C ASP A 209 -20.33 -8.66 -0.91
N ALA A 210 -20.82 -9.44 -1.89
CA ALA A 210 -22.04 -9.12 -2.63
C ALA A 210 -23.28 -8.95 -1.75
N PHE A 211 -23.36 -9.67 -0.62
CA PHE A 211 -24.47 -9.55 0.31
C PHE A 211 -24.39 -8.24 1.11
N GLN A 212 -23.20 -7.82 1.54
CA GLN A 212 -23.00 -6.51 2.16
C GLN A 212 -23.35 -5.36 1.21
N ILE A 213 -22.97 -5.46 -0.08
CA ILE A 213 -23.39 -4.50 -1.12
C ILE A 213 -24.91 -4.41 -1.16
N PHE A 214 -25.56 -5.57 -1.27
CA PHE A 214 -27.01 -5.63 -1.32
C PHE A 214 -27.68 -4.99 -0.09
N GLN A 215 -27.21 -5.33 1.12
CA GLN A 215 -27.76 -4.75 2.36
C GLN A 215 -27.69 -3.23 2.34
N ARG A 216 -26.57 -2.67 1.90
CA ARG A 216 -26.37 -1.22 1.80
C ARG A 216 -27.31 -0.57 0.78
N ILE A 217 -27.40 -1.14 -0.43
CA ILE A 217 -28.31 -0.67 -1.48
C ILE A 217 -29.77 -0.76 -1.00
N SER A 218 -30.15 -1.84 -0.32
CA SER A 218 -31.50 -2.05 0.19
C SER A 218 -31.90 -1.03 1.27
N CYS A 219 -30.93 -0.39 1.94
CA CYS A 219 -31.15 0.66 2.92
C CYS A 219 -31.08 2.08 2.32
N ALA A 220 -30.59 2.24 1.08
CA ALA A 220 -30.48 3.53 0.41
C ALA A 220 -31.85 4.10 0.01
N SER A 221 -31.89 5.41 -0.30
CA SER A 221 -33.10 6.06 -0.82
C SER A 221 -33.44 5.52 -2.21
N ASN A 222 -34.69 5.70 -2.66
CA ASN A 222 -35.08 5.27 -4.02
C ASN A 222 -34.27 5.98 -5.11
N GLU A 223 -33.95 7.26 -4.91
CA GLU A 223 -33.09 8.05 -5.80
C GLU A 223 -31.68 7.48 -5.87
N ASP A 224 -31.09 7.20 -4.70
CA ASP A 224 -29.74 6.62 -4.62
C ASP A 224 -29.66 5.23 -5.24
N ILE A 225 -30.70 4.41 -5.12
CA ILE A 225 -30.74 3.09 -5.78
C ILE A 225 -30.64 3.24 -7.30
N VAL A 226 -31.35 4.22 -7.88
CA VAL A 226 -31.29 4.50 -9.32
C VAL A 226 -29.89 4.96 -9.71
N LEU A 227 -29.31 5.91 -8.96
CA LEU A 227 -27.99 6.45 -9.25
C LEU A 227 -26.87 5.41 -9.10
N ILE A 228 -26.92 4.57 -8.06
CA ILE A 228 -25.98 3.47 -7.85
C ILE A 228 -26.09 2.47 -9.01
N LYS A 229 -27.31 2.09 -9.41
CA LYS A 229 -27.55 1.21 -10.56
C LYS A 229 -26.91 1.79 -11.82
N GLU A 230 -27.25 3.02 -12.18
CA GLU A 230 -26.76 3.67 -13.40
C GLU A 230 -25.23 3.73 -13.43
N LYS A 231 -24.59 4.10 -12.31
CA LYS A 231 -23.13 4.14 -12.20
C LYS A 231 -22.49 2.76 -12.39
N LEU A 232 -23.02 1.73 -11.73
CA LEU A 232 -22.49 0.37 -11.84
C LEU A 232 -22.66 -0.18 -13.25
N ILE A 233 -23.84 -0.03 -13.85
CA ILE A 233 -24.14 -0.50 -15.21
C ILE A 233 -23.28 0.24 -16.24
N LYS A 234 -23.09 1.55 -16.10
CA LYS A 234 -22.21 2.34 -16.97
C LYS A 234 -20.77 1.82 -16.91
N ARG A 235 -20.23 1.61 -15.71
CA ARG A 235 -18.88 1.09 -15.49
C ARG A 235 -18.68 -0.30 -16.11
N ILE A 236 -19.64 -1.21 -15.93
CA ILE A 236 -19.57 -2.56 -16.53
C ILE A 236 -19.54 -2.49 -18.06
N LYS A 237 -20.32 -1.58 -18.66
CA LYS A 237 -20.36 -1.40 -20.13
C LYS A 237 -19.08 -0.79 -20.69
N GLU A 238 -18.50 0.17 -19.98
CA GLU A 238 -17.30 0.90 -20.41
C GLU A 238 -16.02 0.06 -20.19
N ASN A 239 -15.92 -0.66 -19.08
CA ASN A 239 -14.70 -1.38 -18.67
C ASN A 239 -14.92 -2.90 -18.61
N LYS A 240 -15.03 -3.53 -19.78
CA LYS A 240 -15.32 -4.97 -19.89
C LYS A 240 -14.26 -5.87 -19.24
N GLU A 241 -12.99 -5.52 -19.34
CA GLU A 241 -11.90 -6.31 -18.73
C GLU A 241 -12.03 -6.32 -17.21
N VAL A 242 -12.21 -5.16 -16.59
CA VAL A 242 -12.48 -5.03 -15.15
C VAL A 242 -13.75 -5.77 -14.74
N ALA A 243 -14.81 -5.69 -15.56
CA ALA A 243 -16.06 -6.38 -15.29
C ALA A 243 -15.92 -7.92 -15.32
N THR A 244 -15.02 -8.47 -16.16
CA THR A 244 -14.78 -9.93 -16.17
C THR A 244 -14.20 -10.43 -14.85
N GLU A 245 -13.35 -9.64 -14.19
CA GLU A 245 -12.81 -9.98 -12.87
C GLU A 245 -13.86 -9.87 -11.75
N GLU A 246 -14.93 -9.11 -11.96
CA GLU A 246 -16.01 -8.88 -11.00
C GLU A 246 -17.24 -9.78 -11.23
N LEU A 247 -17.23 -10.58 -12.30
CA LEU A 247 -18.37 -11.35 -12.79
C LEU A 247 -19.01 -12.24 -11.72
N GLU A 248 -18.19 -12.90 -10.89
CA GLU A 248 -18.68 -13.76 -9.82
C GLU A 248 -19.53 -12.99 -8.80
N ASN A 249 -19.01 -11.88 -8.29
CA ASN A 249 -19.70 -11.05 -7.30
C ASN A 249 -20.89 -10.29 -7.90
N LEU A 250 -20.82 -9.87 -9.16
CA LEU A 250 -21.93 -9.26 -9.88
C LEU A 250 -23.08 -10.26 -10.09
N THR A 251 -22.77 -11.49 -10.49
CA THR A 251 -23.76 -12.57 -10.64
C THR A 251 -24.40 -12.91 -9.29
N ARG A 252 -23.60 -12.95 -8.23
CA ARG A 252 -24.08 -13.17 -6.87
C ARG A 252 -24.98 -12.04 -6.38
N LEU A 253 -24.61 -10.78 -6.63
CA LEU A 253 -25.43 -9.61 -6.29
C LEU A 253 -26.79 -9.67 -6.98
N LYS A 254 -26.82 -9.97 -8.28
CA LYS A 254 -28.06 -10.17 -9.04
C LYS A 254 -28.95 -11.22 -8.38
N ARG A 255 -28.40 -12.40 -8.09
CA ARG A 255 -29.14 -13.50 -7.45
C ARG A 255 -29.73 -13.09 -6.09
N ILE A 256 -28.95 -12.40 -5.26
CA ILE A 256 -29.41 -11.91 -3.94
C ILE A 256 -30.57 -10.92 -4.10
N ILE A 257 -30.50 -10.03 -5.09
CA ILE A 257 -31.59 -9.08 -5.39
C ILE A 257 -32.85 -9.82 -5.84
N ASP A 258 -32.72 -10.83 -6.72
CA ASP A 258 -33.84 -11.64 -7.19
C ASP A 258 -34.52 -12.39 -6.03
N GLU A 259 -33.74 -13.10 -5.23
CA GLU A 259 -34.20 -13.83 -4.04
C GLU A 259 -34.88 -12.89 -3.04
N TYR A 260 -34.32 -11.70 -2.80
CA TYR A 260 -34.91 -10.72 -1.90
C TYR A 260 -36.28 -10.21 -2.38
N ASN A 261 -36.50 -10.14 -3.68
CA ASN A 261 -37.72 -9.61 -4.27
C ASN A 261 -38.81 -10.69 -4.46
N GLU A 262 -38.49 -11.96 -4.28
CA GLU A 262 -39.42 -13.07 -4.39
C GLU A 262 -40.49 -12.99 -3.28
N GLY A 263 -41.77 -13.09 -3.65
CA GLY A 263 -42.88 -13.08 -2.70
C GLY A 263 -43.18 -11.75 -1.99
N LYS A 264 -42.45 -10.66 -2.31
CA LYS A 264 -42.70 -9.34 -1.69
C LYS A 264 -43.82 -8.56 -2.36
N ALA A 265 -44.54 -7.79 -1.54
CA ALA A 265 -45.54 -6.84 -2.01
C ALA A 265 -44.90 -5.78 -2.91
N THR A 266 -45.60 -5.41 -3.99
CA THR A 266 -45.13 -4.41 -4.95
C THR A 266 -45.04 -3.04 -4.27
N THR A 267 -43.81 -2.57 -4.08
CA THR A 267 -43.48 -1.21 -3.62
C THR A 267 -42.53 -0.58 -4.62
N ILE A 268 -42.41 0.75 -4.62
CA ILE A 268 -41.47 1.46 -5.51
C ILE A 268 -40.06 0.88 -5.38
N LYS A 269 -39.60 0.63 -4.16
CA LYS A 269 -38.28 0.06 -3.90
C LYS A 269 -38.10 -1.33 -4.51
N VAL A 270 -39.09 -2.21 -4.37
CA VAL A 270 -39.06 -3.55 -4.98
C VAL A 270 -39.03 -3.47 -6.50
N VAL A 271 -39.75 -2.52 -7.11
CA VAL A 271 -39.70 -2.30 -8.57
C VAL A 271 -38.31 -1.87 -9.00
N LEU A 272 -37.71 -0.89 -8.33
CA LEU A 272 -36.35 -0.40 -8.64
C LEU A 272 -35.28 -1.49 -8.48
N LEU A 273 -35.38 -2.31 -7.44
CA LEU A 273 -34.46 -3.44 -7.25
C LEU A 273 -34.63 -4.51 -8.34
N LYS A 274 -35.87 -4.79 -8.79
CA LYS A 274 -36.11 -5.70 -9.93
C LYS A 274 -35.52 -5.16 -11.23
N GLU A 275 -35.66 -3.86 -11.49
CA GLU A 275 -35.03 -3.20 -12.64
C GLU A 275 -33.50 -3.27 -12.56
N PHE A 276 -32.92 -3.05 -11.38
CA PHE A 276 -31.49 -3.21 -11.14
C PHE A 276 -31.03 -4.63 -11.51
N SER A 277 -31.66 -5.66 -10.93
CA SER A 277 -31.29 -7.05 -11.23
C SER A 277 -31.41 -7.40 -12.71
N LYS A 278 -32.46 -6.90 -13.37
CA LYS A 278 -32.68 -7.09 -14.80
C LYS A 278 -31.54 -6.48 -15.62
N GLU A 279 -31.21 -5.21 -15.39
CA GLU A 279 -30.14 -4.52 -16.12
C GLU A 279 -28.77 -5.16 -15.86
N LEU A 280 -28.49 -5.61 -14.62
CA LEU A 280 -27.29 -6.40 -14.33
C LEU A 280 -27.25 -7.65 -15.20
N GLY A 281 -28.37 -8.38 -15.34
CA GLY A 281 -28.46 -9.55 -16.20
C GLY A 281 -28.30 -9.28 -17.70
N GLU A 282 -28.48 -8.04 -18.16
CA GLU A 282 -28.30 -7.67 -19.57
C GLU A 282 -26.84 -7.31 -19.90
N VAL A 283 -26.04 -6.94 -18.89
CA VAL A 283 -24.64 -6.52 -19.07
C VAL A 283 -23.60 -7.57 -18.70
N LEU A 284 -24.00 -8.61 -17.94
CA LEU A 284 -23.18 -9.80 -17.63
C LEU A 284 -23.30 -10.83 -18.75
#